data_AF-A0AAV0GSQ4-F1
#
_entry.id   AF-A0AAV0GSQ4-F1
#
_cell.length_a   1.000
_cell.length_b   1.000
_cell.length_c   1.000
_cell.angle_alpha   90.00
_cell.angle_beta   90.00
_cell.angle_gamma   90.00
#
_symmetry.space_group_name_H-M   'P 1'
#
loop_
_entity.id
_entity.type
_entity.pdbx_description
1 polymer ?
#
loop_
_entity_poly.entity_id
_entity_poly.type
_entity_poly.pdbx_seq_one_letter_code
_entity_poly.pdbx_strand_id
1 'polypeptide(L)'
;MSQMPDKAKAKNRTRPGGGKTAKMSDRFFPNQFPDYVPPPEAAMAGEEASFSRGEDSLTMLLSLPHPALSETLKRSALDLKDSVVRETWELSGRRVKDHTLYTGVLGTAYLLFKAYQATNNSNDLKLCSQIIEACDSASADSSRVTFICGRAGVCALGAVTAKHAGDERLLNYYLTQFKQQRAVVDEIIMGGRRMAQKGCPLMYEWHGKKYWGAAHGVAGIMHVLMDMQLKQDEIEDVKSTLRYMIMNRFPSGNYPSSQGSNSDRLVHWCHGAPGVALTFVKAAEVISGSLFHVVTHSIKHTFDSTSWHDLVTPVD
;
A
#
# COMPACT_ATOMS: atom_id res chain seq x y z
N MET A 1 42.40 -38.78 21.00
CA MET A 1 41.90 -39.01 22.37
C MET A 1 42.26 -37.80 23.21
N SER A 2 41.31 -36.90 23.46
CA SER A 2 41.51 -35.75 24.33
C SER A 2 40.36 -35.73 25.32
N GLN A 3 40.73 -35.81 26.60
CA GLN A 3 39.86 -35.84 27.75
C GLN A 3 39.10 -34.51 27.90
N MET A 4 37.85 -34.59 28.33
CA MET A 4 37.11 -33.47 28.90
C MET A 4 37.76 -33.02 30.21
N PRO A 5 37.59 -31.74 30.58
CA PRO A 5 37.16 -31.49 31.94
C PRO A 5 36.01 -30.47 32.08
N ASP A 6 35.14 -30.85 33.01
CA ASP A 6 34.40 -30.10 34.01
C ASP A 6 33.33 -29.05 33.71
N LYS A 7 32.15 -29.40 34.24
CA LYS A 7 30.91 -28.63 34.37
C LYS A 7 31.10 -27.43 35.31
N ALA A 8 31.02 -26.22 34.76
CA ALA A 8 30.84 -25.01 35.56
C ALA A 8 29.35 -24.81 35.92
N LYS A 9 29.10 -24.67 37.23
CA LYS A 9 27.80 -24.45 37.87
C LYS A 9 27.07 -23.22 37.32
N ALA A 10 25.80 -23.40 36.96
CA ALA A 10 24.88 -22.31 36.64
C ALA A 10 24.62 -21.45 37.89
N LYS A 11 25.01 -20.18 37.84
CA LYS A 11 24.57 -19.16 38.81
C LYS A 11 23.20 -18.64 38.38
N ASN A 12 22.18 -19.05 39.13
CA ASN A 12 20.84 -18.49 39.09
C ASN A 12 20.91 -17.00 39.46
N ARG A 13 20.72 -16.10 38.50
CA ARG A 13 20.48 -14.68 38.76
C ARG A 13 18.97 -14.43 38.74
N THR A 14 18.39 -14.40 39.93
CA THR A 14 17.06 -13.88 40.20
C THR A 14 16.99 -12.42 39.73
N ARG A 15 16.06 -12.13 38.81
CA ARG A 15 15.70 -10.74 38.45
C ARG A 15 14.87 -10.16 39.60
N PRO A 16 15.17 -8.94 40.09
CA PRO A 16 14.27 -8.29 41.03
C PRO A 16 12.97 -7.93 40.31
N GLY A 17 11.86 -8.42 40.84
CA GLY A 17 10.53 -7.93 40.51
C GLY A 17 10.41 -6.49 40.97
N GLY A 18 10.15 -5.59 40.02
CA GLY A 18 9.86 -4.19 40.24
C GLY A 18 8.99 -3.73 39.09
N GLY A 19 7.68 -3.80 39.28
CA GLY A 19 6.67 -3.46 38.29
C GLY A 19 6.79 -2.00 37.86
N LYS A 20 7.20 -1.79 36.62
CA LYS A 20 6.65 -0.77 35.73
C LYS A 20 6.52 -1.44 34.37
N THR A 21 5.34 -1.95 34.06
CA THR A 21 4.93 -2.11 32.66
C THR A 21 5.04 -0.73 32.04
N ALA A 22 6.12 -0.46 31.32
CA ALA A 22 6.15 0.68 30.42
C ALA A 22 4.96 0.48 29.48
N LYS A 23 3.89 1.26 29.68
CA LYS A 23 2.87 1.47 28.64
C LYS A 23 3.69 1.80 27.40
N MET A 24 3.67 0.93 26.39
CA MET A 24 4.23 1.32 25.10
C MET A 24 3.45 2.56 24.71
N SER A 25 4.10 3.72 24.76
CA SER A 25 3.54 4.94 24.23
C SER A 25 3.19 4.66 22.78
N ASP A 26 1.98 5.02 22.38
CA ASP A 26 1.54 4.94 21.01
C ASP A 26 2.61 5.54 20.08
N ARG A 27 3.07 4.77 19.09
CA ARG A 27 4.16 5.17 18.18
C ARG A 27 3.60 5.91 16.95
N PHE A 28 2.70 6.85 17.19
CA PHE A 28 2.15 7.77 16.21
C PHE A 28 1.95 9.15 16.87
N PHE A 29 2.01 10.21 16.07
CA PHE A 29 1.64 11.52 16.56
C PHE A 29 0.11 11.57 16.74
N PRO A 30 -0.40 11.99 17.91
CA PRO A 30 -1.84 12.23 18.06
C PRO A 30 -2.30 13.19 16.96
N ASN A 31 -3.38 12.84 16.26
CA ASN A 31 -3.95 13.72 15.26
C ASN A 31 -4.63 14.91 15.97
N GLN A 32 -3.96 16.06 15.96
CA GLN A 32 -4.46 17.31 16.53
C GLN A 32 -5.02 18.25 15.45
N PHE A 33 -5.15 17.77 14.21
CA PHE A 33 -5.72 18.57 13.13
C PHE A 33 -7.21 18.85 13.38
N PRO A 34 -7.70 20.05 13.03
CA PRO A 34 -9.11 20.36 13.12
C PRO A 34 -9.92 19.43 12.20
N ASP A 35 -11.12 19.06 12.64
CA ASP A 35 -12.07 18.35 11.81
C ASP A 35 -12.48 19.20 10.61
N TYR A 36 -12.79 18.53 9.49
CA TYR A 36 -13.25 19.20 8.28
C TYR A 36 -14.58 19.92 8.53
N VAL A 37 -14.63 21.22 8.24
CA VAL A 37 -15.83 22.03 8.27
C VAL A 37 -16.28 22.28 6.83
N PRO A 38 -17.48 21.80 6.40
CA PRO A 38 -18.00 22.09 5.08
C PRO A 38 -18.17 23.61 4.89
N PRO A 39 -17.80 24.17 3.73
CA PRO A 39 -18.01 25.59 3.47
C PRO A 39 -19.52 25.92 3.52
N PRO A 40 -19.90 27.12 4.01
CA PRO A 40 -21.29 27.58 3.92
C PRO A 40 -21.76 27.59 2.47
N GLU A 41 -23.00 27.19 2.21
CA GLU A 41 -23.58 27.10 0.85
C GLU A 41 -23.48 28.41 0.05
N ALA A 42 -23.31 29.56 0.72
CA ALA A 42 -23.18 30.89 0.12
C ALA A 42 -21.73 31.34 -0.20
N ALA A 43 -20.70 30.60 0.22
CA ALA A 43 -19.28 31.03 0.11
C ALA A 43 -18.54 30.45 -1.11
N MET A 44 -19.25 30.12 -2.19
CA MET A 44 -18.64 29.69 -3.47
C MET A 44 -18.02 30.86 -4.27
N ALA A 45 -17.94 32.06 -3.69
CA ALA A 45 -17.38 33.24 -4.33
C ALA A 45 -16.30 33.89 -3.43
N GLY A 46 -15.06 33.41 -3.56
CA GLY A 46 -13.86 34.24 -3.47
C GLY A 46 -13.57 35.01 -2.18
N GLU A 47 -14.07 34.60 -1.02
CA GLU A 47 -13.62 35.20 0.25
C GLU A 47 -12.18 34.77 0.54
N GLU A 48 -11.28 35.75 0.63
CA GLU A 48 -9.92 35.54 1.12
C GLU A 48 -9.97 35.08 2.57
N ALA A 49 -9.23 34.00 2.88
CA ALA A 49 -9.09 33.53 4.25
C ALA A 49 -8.57 34.68 5.13
N SER A 50 -9.36 35.07 6.13
CA SER A 50 -8.95 36.05 7.13
C SER A 50 -8.01 35.36 8.12
N PHE A 51 -6.71 35.59 7.97
CA PHE A 51 -5.71 35.03 8.88
C PHE A 51 -5.73 35.78 10.21
N SER A 52 -5.95 35.06 11.31
CA SER A 52 -5.83 35.65 12.64
C SER A 52 -4.34 35.79 13.02
N ARG A 53 -4.01 36.87 13.73
CA ARG A 53 -2.63 37.19 14.12
C ARG A 53 -2.16 36.20 15.21
N GLY A 54 -1.52 35.11 14.80
CA GLY A 54 -0.99 34.08 15.72
C GLY A 54 -1.10 32.63 15.23
N GLU A 55 -1.67 32.37 14.06
CA GLU A 55 -1.77 31.03 13.49
C GLU A 55 -0.39 30.44 13.12
N ASP A 56 -0.18 29.18 13.45
CA ASP A 56 1.03 28.46 13.03
C ASP A 56 0.99 28.15 11.51
N SER A 57 2.17 27.87 10.94
CA SER A 57 2.33 27.63 9.50
C SER A 57 1.51 26.46 8.97
N LEU A 58 1.14 25.51 9.83
CA LEU A 58 0.40 24.31 9.47
C LEU A 58 -1.09 24.59 9.39
N THR A 59 -1.62 25.37 10.34
CA THR A 59 -2.99 25.87 10.34
C THR A 59 -3.24 26.75 9.12
N MET A 60 -2.30 27.64 8.79
CA MET A 60 -2.37 28.44 7.57
C MET A 60 -2.43 27.58 6.31
N LEU A 61 -1.64 26.50 6.24
CA LEU A 61 -1.65 25.57 5.11
C LEU A 61 -3.00 24.85 4.95
N LEU A 62 -3.62 24.44 6.05
CA LEU A 62 -4.91 23.76 6.07
C LEU A 62 -6.09 24.66 5.66
N SER A 63 -5.97 25.96 5.90
CA SER A 63 -6.98 26.96 5.52
C SER A 63 -6.90 27.42 4.05
N LEU A 64 -5.86 27.02 3.31
CA LEU A 64 -5.71 27.42 1.91
C LEU A 64 -6.79 26.81 1.02
N PRO A 65 -7.33 27.57 0.05
CA PRO A 65 -8.12 27.01 -1.03
C PRO A 65 -7.34 25.93 -1.78
N HIS A 66 -8.04 24.87 -2.21
CA HIS A 66 -7.42 23.72 -2.87
C HIS A 66 -6.45 24.08 -4.02
N PRO A 67 -6.75 25.03 -4.93
CA PRO A 67 -5.80 25.43 -5.97
C PRO A 67 -4.46 25.96 -5.41
N ALA A 68 -4.48 26.80 -4.38
CA ALA A 68 -3.27 27.36 -3.78
C ALA A 68 -2.48 26.29 -2.99
N LEU A 69 -3.19 25.43 -2.25
CA LEU A 69 -2.59 24.32 -1.52
C LEU A 69 -1.91 23.33 -2.49
N SER A 70 -2.63 22.91 -3.53
CA SER A 70 -2.14 21.94 -4.50
C SER A 70 -0.90 22.45 -5.26
N GLU A 71 -0.86 23.73 -5.63
CA GLU A 71 0.32 24.35 -6.25
C GLU A 71 1.52 24.39 -5.29
N THR A 72 1.29 24.70 -4.00
CA THR A 72 2.34 24.68 -2.97
C THR A 72 2.94 23.28 -2.77
N LEU A 73 2.08 22.26 -2.69
CA LEU A 73 2.50 20.87 -2.58
C LEU A 73 3.21 20.39 -3.85
N LYS A 74 2.74 20.83 -5.03
CA LYS A 74 3.36 20.49 -6.32
C LYS A 74 4.78 21.01 -6.41
N ARG A 75 5.05 22.27 -6.02
CA ARG A 75 6.41 22.83 -5.99
C ARG A 75 7.33 22.03 -5.08
N SER A 76 6.89 21.78 -3.85
CA SER A 76 7.64 20.98 -2.87
C SER A 76 7.93 19.56 -3.38
N ALA A 77 6.97 18.95 -4.10
CA ALA A 77 7.14 17.63 -4.70
C ALA A 77 8.16 17.62 -5.86
N LEU A 78 8.24 18.69 -6.65
CA LEU A 78 9.24 18.83 -7.71
C LEU A 78 10.65 19.01 -7.14
N ASP A 79 10.81 19.79 -6.08
CA ASP A 79 12.10 19.95 -5.39
C ASP A 79 12.57 18.61 -4.77
N LEU A 80 11.63 17.86 -4.19
CA LEU A 80 11.91 16.51 -3.68
C LEU A 80 12.28 15.54 -4.81
N LYS A 81 11.57 15.58 -5.95
CA LYS A 81 11.90 14.80 -7.14
C LYS A 81 13.34 15.05 -7.59
N ASP A 82 13.74 16.32 -7.70
CA ASP A 82 15.09 16.68 -8.14
C ASP A 82 16.15 16.18 -7.14
N SER A 83 15.87 16.27 -5.83
CA SER A 83 16.73 15.71 -4.79
C SER A 83 16.85 14.19 -4.89
N VAL A 84 15.75 13.48 -5.12
CA VAL A 84 15.74 12.01 -5.31
C VAL A 84 16.56 11.62 -6.54
N VAL A 85 16.35 12.29 -7.67
CA VAL A 85 17.11 12.04 -8.91
C VAL A 85 18.61 12.25 -8.70
N ARG A 86 18.99 13.34 -8.04
CA ARG A 86 20.41 13.61 -7.74
C ARG A 86 21.04 12.46 -6.96
N GLU A 87 20.39 12.03 -5.88
CA GLU A 87 20.94 11.01 -4.97
C GLU A 87 20.94 9.61 -5.57
N THR A 88 19.88 9.21 -6.28
CA THR A 88 19.74 7.82 -6.75
C THR A 88 20.34 7.60 -8.14
N TRP A 89 20.40 8.64 -8.98
CA TRP A 89 20.82 8.53 -10.38
C TRP A 89 22.13 9.27 -10.68
N GLU A 90 22.27 10.53 -10.27
CA GLU A 90 23.44 11.34 -10.65
C GLU A 90 24.67 10.97 -9.82
N LEU A 91 24.57 11.03 -8.49
CA LEU A 91 25.68 10.73 -7.57
C LEU A 91 26.08 9.24 -7.59
N SER A 92 25.15 8.35 -7.98
CA SER A 92 25.47 6.94 -8.18
C SER A 92 26.31 6.68 -9.42
N GLY A 93 26.54 7.70 -10.27
CA GLY A 93 27.21 7.58 -11.56
C GLY A 93 26.35 6.83 -12.58
N ARG A 94 25.01 6.96 -12.48
CA ARG A 94 24.02 6.28 -13.34
C ARG A 94 24.14 4.75 -13.35
N ARG A 95 24.59 4.18 -12.23
CA ARG A 95 24.73 2.73 -12.05
C ARG A 95 23.55 2.18 -11.27
N VAL A 96 22.93 1.13 -11.79
CA VAL A 96 21.80 0.45 -11.15
C VAL A 96 22.31 -0.69 -10.28
N LYS A 97 22.21 -0.54 -8.96
CA LYS A 97 22.46 -1.62 -7.98
C LYS A 97 21.19 -2.36 -7.60
N ASP A 98 20.09 -1.61 -7.43
CA ASP A 98 18.75 -2.13 -7.16
C ASP A 98 17.83 -1.62 -8.26
N HIS A 99 17.28 -2.54 -9.06
CA HIS A 99 16.41 -2.25 -10.19
C HIS A 99 14.92 -2.24 -9.79
N THR A 100 14.60 -2.46 -8.52
CA THR A 100 13.20 -2.62 -8.08
C THR A 100 12.50 -1.28 -7.89
N LEU A 101 11.17 -1.28 -7.96
CA LEU A 101 10.37 -0.09 -7.68
C LEU A 101 10.43 0.27 -6.18
N TYR A 102 10.48 -0.75 -5.32
CA TYR A 102 10.34 -0.61 -3.87
C TYR A 102 11.44 0.23 -3.23
N THR A 103 12.71 -0.06 -3.56
CA THR A 103 13.90 0.58 -2.98
C THR A 103 14.94 0.97 -4.02
N GLY A 104 14.71 0.62 -5.28
CA GLY A 104 15.65 0.82 -6.36
C GLY A 104 15.36 2.03 -7.23
N VAL A 105 16.18 2.19 -8.26
CA VAL A 105 16.11 3.32 -9.19
C VAL A 105 14.86 3.29 -10.09
N LEU A 106 14.18 2.15 -10.22
CA LEU A 106 12.89 2.11 -10.89
C LEU A 106 11.84 2.93 -10.12
N GLY A 107 11.97 3.05 -8.79
CA GLY A 107 11.18 3.98 -7.97
C GLY A 107 11.40 5.44 -8.39
N THR A 108 12.64 5.81 -8.69
CA THR A 108 12.98 7.13 -9.25
C THR A 108 12.39 7.33 -10.65
N ALA A 109 12.45 6.32 -11.52
CA ALA A 109 11.80 6.38 -12.83
C ALA A 109 10.28 6.58 -12.69
N TYR A 110 9.64 5.85 -11.78
CA TYR A 110 8.20 5.98 -11.55
C TYR A 110 7.84 7.37 -11.01
N LEU A 111 8.64 7.94 -10.11
CA LEU A 111 8.48 9.32 -9.64
C LEU A 111 8.59 10.33 -10.79
N LEU A 112 9.57 10.17 -11.68
CA LEU A 112 9.72 11.02 -12.88
C LEU A 112 8.51 10.88 -13.81
N PHE A 113 8.01 9.66 -14.02
CA PHE A 113 6.81 9.44 -14.81
C PHE A 113 5.58 10.14 -14.20
N LYS A 114 5.41 10.08 -12.87
CA LYS A 114 4.35 10.82 -12.16
C LYS A 114 4.52 12.34 -12.31
N ALA A 115 5.74 12.86 -12.24
CA ALA A 115 6.03 14.27 -12.46
C ALA A 115 5.71 14.71 -13.90
N TYR A 116 6.05 13.89 -14.89
CA TYR A 116 5.65 14.09 -16.28
C TYR A 116 4.12 14.15 -16.42
N GLN A 117 3.38 13.22 -15.81
CA GLN A 117 1.90 13.26 -15.85
C GLN A 117 1.33 14.55 -15.24
N ALA A 118 1.99 15.13 -14.22
CA ALA A 118 1.52 16.33 -13.53
C ALA A 118 1.95 17.66 -14.19
N THR A 119 2.99 17.65 -15.03
CA THR A 119 3.62 18.87 -15.57
C THR A 119 3.73 18.88 -17.10
N ASN A 120 3.55 17.72 -17.74
CA ASN A 120 3.83 17.48 -19.15
C ASN A 120 5.29 17.80 -19.55
N ASN A 121 6.24 17.75 -18.59
CA ASN A 121 7.65 18.00 -18.86
C ASN A 121 8.30 16.82 -19.60
N SER A 122 8.60 17.01 -20.88
CA SER A 122 9.22 15.98 -21.72
C SER A 122 10.61 15.53 -21.25
N ASN A 123 11.33 16.35 -20.49
CA ASN A 123 12.63 15.96 -19.93
C ASN A 123 12.50 14.90 -18.83
N ASP A 124 11.45 15.00 -18.00
CA ASP A 124 11.16 13.98 -17.00
C ASP A 124 10.82 12.64 -17.67
N LEU A 125 10.06 12.66 -18.78
CA LEU A 125 9.75 11.46 -19.56
C LEU A 125 11.02 10.83 -20.18
N LYS A 126 11.89 11.65 -20.76
CA LYS A 126 13.17 11.17 -21.34
C LYS A 126 14.07 10.55 -20.28
N LEU A 127 14.21 11.21 -19.12
CA LEU A 127 15.03 10.69 -18.03
C LEU A 127 14.42 9.41 -17.43
N CYS A 128 13.09 9.35 -17.29
CA CYS A 128 12.37 8.14 -16.92
C CYS A 128 12.75 6.97 -17.85
N SER A 129 12.67 7.18 -19.18
CA SER A 129 13.03 6.17 -20.16
C SER A 129 14.48 5.68 -20.03
N GLN A 130 15.43 6.58 -19.79
CA GLN A 130 16.85 6.24 -19.59
C GLN A 130 17.07 5.37 -18.35
N ILE A 131 16.42 5.72 -17.23
CA ILE A 131 16.52 4.93 -16.00
C ILE A 131 15.90 3.55 -16.19
N ILE A 132 14.77 3.45 -16.90
CA ILE A 132 14.11 2.17 -17.18
C ILE A 132 15.02 1.28 -18.04
N GLU A 133 15.67 1.80 -19.07
CA GLU A 133 16.61 1.04 -19.90
C GLU A 133 17.76 0.45 -19.08
N ALA A 134 18.31 1.23 -18.15
CA ALA A 134 19.34 0.76 -17.23
C ALA A 134 18.79 -0.28 -16.23
N CYS A 135 17.55 -0.12 -15.76
CA CYS A 135 16.87 -1.12 -14.93
C CYS A 135 16.61 -2.42 -15.69
N ASP A 136 16.24 -2.34 -16.96
CA ASP A 136 15.98 -3.52 -17.80
C ASP A 136 17.25 -4.35 -17.94
N SER A 137 18.36 -3.69 -18.29
CA SER A 137 19.69 -4.30 -18.35
C SER A 137 20.10 -4.95 -17.01
N ALA A 138 19.92 -4.24 -15.89
CA ALA A 138 20.26 -4.75 -14.57
C ALA A 138 19.33 -5.86 -14.05
N SER A 139 18.14 -6.01 -14.63
CA SER A 139 17.12 -6.98 -14.22
C SER A 139 17.09 -8.24 -15.08
N ALA A 140 17.92 -8.34 -16.13
CA ALA A 140 17.87 -9.42 -17.12
C ALA A 140 17.90 -10.83 -16.49
N ASP A 141 18.77 -11.04 -15.49
CA ASP A 141 18.94 -12.32 -14.79
C ASP A 141 18.12 -12.41 -13.48
N SER A 142 17.24 -11.45 -13.21
CA SER A 142 16.48 -11.39 -11.96
C SER A 142 15.35 -12.42 -11.93
N SER A 143 15.30 -13.22 -10.87
CA SER A 143 14.19 -14.15 -10.61
C SER A 143 12.94 -13.49 -10.00
N ARG A 144 13.01 -12.19 -9.67
CA ARG A 144 11.89 -11.46 -9.07
C ARG A 144 10.88 -11.05 -10.13
N VAL A 145 9.61 -11.40 -9.92
CA VAL A 145 8.57 -11.29 -10.97
C VAL A 145 7.52 -10.21 -10.76
N THR A 146 7.46 -9.53 -9.61
CA THR A 146 6.35 -8.62 -9.27
C THR A 146 6.56 -7.19 -9.77
N PHE A 147 5.50 -6.39 -9.83
CA PHE A 147 5.60 -4.98 -10.20
C PHE A 147 6.48 -4.18 -9.22
N ILE A 148 6.30 -4.39 -7.92
CA ILE A 148 6.98 -3.60 -6.88
C ILE A 148 8.44 -4.06 -6.68
N CYS A 149 8.71 -5.36 -6.78
CA CYS A 149 10.02 -5.92 -6.41
C CYS A 149 10.75 -6.61 -7.57
N GLY A 150 10.22 -6.61 -8.80
CA GLY A 150 10.74 -7.48 -9.85
C GLY A 150 10.66 -6.89 -11.26
N ARG A 151 10.97 -7.75 -12.23
CA ARG A 151 11.10 -7.35 -13.64
C ARG A 151 9.78 -6.94 -14.28
N ALA A 152 8.64 -7.44 -13.81
CA ALA A 152 7.34 -6.96 -14.28
C ALA A 152 7.15 -5.46 -14.07
N GLY A 153 7.73 -4.89 -13.01
CA GLY A 153 7.71 -3.44 -12.78
C GLY A 153 8.43 -2.68 -13.88
N VAL A 154 9.63 -3.16 -14.23
CA VAL A 154 10.47 -2.58 -15.28
C VAL A 154 9.74 -2.63 -16.61
N CYS A 155 9.23 -3.80 -17.00
CA CYS A 155 8.55 -3.96 -18.29
C CYS A 155 7.23 -3.19 -18.35
N ALA A 156 6.42 -3.20 -17.29
CA ALA A 156 5.15 -2.46 -17.29
C ALA A 156 5.38 -0.95 -17.40
N LEU A 157 6.29 -0.40 -16.59
CA LEU A 157 6.60 1.03 -16.64
C LEU A 157 7.29 1.41 -17.96
N GLY A 158 8.14 0.55 -18.49
CA GLY A 158 8.77 0.70 -19.79
C GLY A 158 7.77 0.76 -20.94
N ALA A 159 6.79 -0.14 -20.97
CA ALA A 159 5.74 -0.14 -21.98
C ALA A 159 4.94 1.18 -21.95
N VAL A 160 4.47 1.60 -20.76
CA VAL A 160 3.70 2.83 -20.62
C VAL A 160 4.54 4.07 -21.00
N THR A 161 5.78 4.13 -20.54
CA THR A 161 6.70 5.24 -20.87
C THR A 161 6.97 5.30 -22.37
N ALA A 162 7.23 4.16 -23.03
CA ALA A 162 7.44 4.08 -24.47
C ALA A 162 6.22 4.54 -25.26
N LYS A 163 5.01 4.15 -24.82
CA LYS A 163 3.75 4.62 -25.42
C LYS A 163 3.62 6.15 -25.36
N HIS A 164 3.92 6.75 -24.20
CA HIS A 164 3.90 8.21 -24.06
C HIS A 164 5.00 8.92 -24.87
N ALA A 165 6.13 8.25 -25.10
CA ALA A 165 7.21 8.76 -25.95
C ALA A 165 6.96 8.57 -27.46
N GLY A 166 5.92 7.81 -27.84
CA GLY A 166 5.67 7.44 -29.24
C GLY A 166 6.67 6.42 -29.80
N ASP A 167 7.39 5.67 -28.94
CA ASP A 167 8.33 4.63 -29.35
C ASP A 167 7.63 3.27 -29.44
N GLU A 168 7.04 3.00 -30.59
CA GLU A 168 6.33 1.74 -30.88
C GLU A 168 7.24 0.52 -30.79
N ARG A 169 8.52 0.64 -31.15
CA ARG A 169 9.47 -0.48 -31.08
C ARG A 169 9.69 -0.89 -29.64
N LEU A 170 9.96 0.07 -28.77
CA LEU A 170 10.21 -0.17 -27.36
C LEU A 170 8.93 -0.60 -26.61
N LEU A 171 7.78 -0.04 -26.98
CA LEU A 171 6.47 -0.48 -26.49
C LEU A 171 6.26 -1.98 -26.76
N ASN A 172 6.44 -2.41 -28.01
CA ASN A 172 6.29 -3.81 -28.40
C ASN A 172 7.31 -4.70 -27.67
N TYR A 173 8.56 -4.28 -27.55
CA TYR A 173 9.57 -5.00 -26.78
C TYR A 173 9.11 -5.29 -25.35
N TYR A 174 8.65 -4.29 -24.60
CA TYR A 174 8.21 -4.48 -23.22
C TYR A 174 6.91 -5.29 -23.11
N LEU A 175 5.97 -5.12 -24.03
CA LEU A 175 4.71 -5.88 -24.02
C LEU A 175 4.93 -7.38 -24.25
N THR A 176 5.88 -7.76 -25.10
CA THR A 176 6.20 -9.19 -25.35
C THR A 176 6.72 -9.93 -24.12
N GLN A 177 7.09 -9.22 -23.06
CA GLN A 177 7.54 -9.81 -21.79
C GLN A 177 6.38 -10.38 -20.95
N PHE A 178 5.13 -9.97 -21.22
CA PHE A 178 3.96 -10.42 -20.46
C PHE A 178 3.27 -11.61 -21.14
N LYS A 179 2.96 -12.64 -20.35
CA LYS A 179 2.20 -13.83 -20.77
C LYS A 179 0.71 -13.70 -20.41
N GLN A 180 -0.08 -14.70 -20.80
CA GLN A 180 -1.52 -14.74 -20.53
C GLN A 180 -1.85 -14.68 -19.04
N GLN A 181 -2.75 -13.76 -18.67
CA GLN A 181 -3.12 -13.47 -17.28
C GLN A 181 -3.99 -14.57 -16.64
N ARG A 182 -4.89 -15.21 -17.40
CA ARG A 182 -5.91 -16.13 -16.86
C ARG A 182 -5.32 -17.32 -16.11
N ALA A 183 -4.25 -17.93 -16.62
CA ALA A 183 -3.58 -19.06 -15.96
C ALA A 183 -3.06 -18.70 -14.56
N VAL A 184 -2.57 -17.47 -14.37
CA VAL A 184 -2.11 -16.99 -13.04
C VAL A 184 -3.28 -16.82 -12.09
N VAL A 185 -4.42 -16.30 -12.58
CA VAL A 185 -5.64 -16.14 -11.78
C VAL A 185 -6.17 -17.50 -11.33
N ASP A 186 -6.24 -18.48 -12.23
CA ASP A 186 -6.66 -19.85 -11.88
C ASP A 186 -5.79 -20.45 -10.77
N GLU A 187 -4.47 -20.32 -10.85
CA GLU A 187 -3.55 -20.82 -9.81
C GLU A 187 -3.70 -20.07 -8.48
N ILE A 188 -3.93 -18.75 -8.50
CA ILE A 188 -4.21 -17.98 -7.28
C ILE A 188 -5.49 -18.49 -6.61
N ILE A 189 -6.58 -18.62 -7.36
CA ILE A 189 -7.87 -19.10 -6.83
C ILE A 189 -7.73 -20.52 -6.30
N MET A 190 -7.15 -21.44 -7.08
CA MET A 190 -6.96 -22.84 -6.65
C MET A 190 -6.05 -22.92 -5.42
N GLY A 191 -4.97 -22.16 -5.37
CA GLY A 191 -4.09 -22.05 -4.21
C GLY A 191 -4.81 -21.55 -2.97
N GLY A 192 -5.63 -20.50 -3.13
CA GLY A 192 -6.44 -19.92 -2.06
C GLY A 192 -7.44 -20.91 -1.47
N ARG A 193 -8.18 -21.62 -2.34
CA ARG A 193 -9.16 -22.64 -1.96
C ARG A 193 -8.50 -23.83 -1.23
N ARG A 194 -7.31 -24.25 -1.65
CA ARG A 194 -6.57 -25.34 -0.98
C ARG A 194 -6.19 -25.00 0.46
N MET A 195 -6.02 -23.72 0.80
CA MET A 195 -5.64 -23.27 2.14
C MET A 195 -6.81 -22.67 2.94
N ALA A 196 -8.04 -22.81 2.43
CA ALA A 196 -9.26 -22.26 3.03
C ALA A 196 -9.37 -22.57 4.53
N GLN A 197 -9.99 -21.65 5.26
CA GLN A 197 -10.27 -21.78 6.68
C GLN A 197 -11.78 -21.69 6.91
N LYS A 198 -12.22 -22.05 8.13
CA LYS A 198 -13.62 -21.91 8.51
C LYS A 198 -14.07 -20.46 8.34
N GLY A 199 -15.01 -20.23 7.42
CA GLY A 199 -15.53 -18.90 7.09
C GLY A 199 -14.68 -18.07 6.12
N CYS A 200 -13.51 -18.55 5.69
CA CYS A 200 -12.62 -17.84 4.78
C CYS A 200 -12.23 -18.74 3.59
N PRO A 201 -12.89 -18.61 2.43
CA PRO A 201 -12.69 -19.53 1.31
C PRO A 201 -11.36 -19.34 0.58
N LEU A 202 -10.76 -18.14 0.61
CA LEU A 202 -9.45 -17.88 0.03
C LEU A 202 -8.46 -17.46 1.11
N MET A 203 -7.42 -18.26 1.31
CA MET A 203 -6.37 -17.97 2.29
C MET A 203 -5.00 -18.29 1.71
N TYR A 204 -3.98 -17.58 2.18
CA TYR A 204 -2.65 -17.65 1.59
C TYR A 204 -1.58 -17.58 2.68
N GLU A 205 -0.38 -18.01 2.34
CA GLU A 205 0.77 -17.99 3.24
C GLU A 205 2.01 -17.44 2.52
N TRP A 206 2.77 -16.61 3.23
CA TRP A 206 4.06 -16.11 2.78
C TRP A 206 5.05 -16.18 3.96
N HIS A 207 6.22 -16.77 3.74
CA HIS A 207 7.20 -17.09 4.80
C HIS A 207 6.60 -17.71 6.08
N GLY A 208 5.76 -18.73 5.92
CA GLY A 208 5.18 -19.46 7.06
C GLY A 208 4.08 -18.70 7.81
N LYS A 209 3.60 -17.56 7.27
CA LYS A 209 2.59 -16.71 7.92
C LYS A 209 1.44 -16.39 6.98
N LYS A 210 0.23 -16.49 7.52
CA LYS A 210 -1.02 -16.16 6.83
C LYS A 210 -1.33 -14.68 7.01
N TYR A 211 -0.64 -13.84 6.26
CA TYR A 211 -0.74 -12.38 6.35
C TYR A 211 -2.10 -11.87 5.86
N TRP A 212 -2.55 -10.76 6.45
CA TRP A 212 -3.82 -10.12 6.07
C TRP A 212 -3.65 -8.82 5.28
N GLY A 213 -2.57 -8.08 5.50
CA GLY A 213 -2.36 -6.76 4.92
C GLY A 213 -2.06 -6.74 3.41
N ALA A 214 -1.93 -5.54 2.83
CA ALA A 214 -1.87 -5.37 1.37
C ALA A 214 -0.55 -5.83 0.73
N ALA A 215 0.57 -5.79 1.44
CA ALA A 215 1.87 -6.11 0.84
C ALA A 215 2.08 -7.61 0.60
N HIS A 216 1.68 -8.45 1.55
CA HIS A 216 2.01 -9.89 1.57
C HIS A 216 0.81 -10.79 1.91
N GLY A 217 -0.39 -10.21 2.03
CA GLY A 217 -1.53 -10.88 2.63
C GLY A 217 -2.79 -10.86 1.78
N VAL A 218 -3.85 -11.38 2.39
CA VAL A 218 -5.17 -11.57 1.78
C VAL A 218 -5.70 -10.28 1.14
N ALA A 219 -5.57 -9.12 1.80
CA ALA A 219 -6.06 -7.85 1.25
C ALA A 219 -5.47 -7.55 -0.14
N GLY A 220 -4.15 -7.63 -0.28
CA GLY A 220 -3.49 -7.34 -1.57
C GLY A 220 -3.90 -8.31 -2.67
N ILE A 221 -4.08 -9.59 -2.32
CA ILE A 221 -4.51 -10.62 -3.27
C ILE A 221 -5.95 -10.35 -3.71
N MET A 222 -6.87 -10.06 -2.77
CA MET A 222 -8.24 -9.72 -3.11
C MET A 222 -8.30 -8.45 -3.98
N HIS A 223 -7.49 -7.44 -3.66
CA HIS A 223 -7.39 -6.20 -4.44
C HIS A 223 -7.07 -6.50 -5.90
N VAL A 224 -6.03 -7.32 -6.16
CA VAL A 224 -5.63 -7.70 -7.52
C VAL A 224 -6.71 -8.56 -8.20
N LEU A 225 -7.28 -9.55 -7.51
CA LEU A 225 -8.32 -10.41 -8.10
C LEU A 225 -9.54 -9.62 -8.57
N MET A 226 -9.89 -8.53 -7.89
CA MET A 226 -11.00 -7.65 -8.27
C MET A 226 -10.76 -6.83 -9.54
N ASP A 227 -9.52 -6.75 -10.03
CA ASP A 227 -9.20 -6.18 -11.36
C ASP A 227 -9.24 -7.24 -12.48
N MET A 228 -9.41 -8.51 -12.14
CA MET A 228 -9.35 -9.62 -13.09
C MET A 228 -10.75 -10.04 -13.55
N GLN A 229 -10.80 -10.72 -14.69
CA GLN A 229 -12.03 -11.39 -15.14
C GLN A 229 -12.22 -12.68 -14.35
N LEU A 230 -13.10 -12.62 -13.34
CA LEU A 230 -13.43 -13.73 -12.45
C LEU A 230 -14.74 -14.42 -12.88
N LYS A 231 -14.82 -15.73 -12.62
CA LYS A 231 -16.07 -16.50 -12.72
C LYS A 231 -16.99 -16.18 -11.54
N GLN A 232 -18.28 -16.50 -11.66
CA GLN A 232 -19.26 -16.16 -10.62
C GLN A 232 -18.93 -16.77 -9.25
N ASP A 233 -18.46 -18.03 -9.23
CA ASP A 233 -18.03 -18.70 -8.00
C ASP A 233 -16.76 -18.07 -7.42
N GLU A 234 -15.82 -17.64 -8.26
CA GLU A 234 -14.61 -16.92 -7.87
C GLU A 234 -14.94 -15.54 -7.25
N ILE A 235 -15.95 -14.84 -7.79
CA ILE A 235 -16.46 -13.58 -7.24
C ILE A 235 -17.05 -13.81 -5.84
N GLU A 236 -17.85 -14.86 -5.65
CA GLU A 236 -18.43 -15.16 -4.34
C GLU A 236 -17.38 -15.56 -3.29
N ASP A 237 -16.30 -16.22 -3.72
CA ASP A 237 -15.15 -16.49 -2.86
C ASP A 237 -14.44 -15.21 -2.42
N VAL A 238 -14.21 -14.27 -3.34
CA VAL A 238 -13.61 -12.96 -3.02
C VAL A 238 -14.52 -12.21 -2.04
N LYS A 239 -15.82 -12.11 -2.33
CA LYS A 239 -16.79 -11.45 -1.44
C LYS A 239 -16.81 -12.06 -0.04
N SER A 240 -16.84 -13.38 0.05
CA SER A 240 -16.88 -14.10 1.32
C SER A 240 -15.58 -13.95 2.10
N THR A 241 -14.43 -13.90 1.42
CA THR A 241 -13.13 -13.61 2.03
C THR A 241 -13.07 -12.19 2.59
N LEU A 242 -13.57 -11.19 1.86
CA LEU A 242 -13.65 -9.80 2.36
C LEU A 242 -14.59 -9.69 3.57
N ARG A 243 -15.76 -10.35 3.54
CA ARG A 243 -16.67 -10.44 4.69
C ARG A 243 -15.98 -11.05 5.91
N TYR A 244 -15.24 -12.13 5.71
CA TYR A 244 -14.47 -12.75 6.78
C TYR A 244 -13.50 -11.77 7.43
N MET A 245 -12.76 -10.99 6.63
CA MET A 245 -11.84 -9.97 7.17
C MET A 245 -12.58 -8.92 8.00
N ILE A 246 -13.70 -8.41 7.50
CA ILE A 246 -14.53 -7.39 8.19
C ILE A 246 -14.99 -7.91 9.56
N MET A 247 -15.48 -9.15 9.62
CA MET A 247 -16.03 -9.75 10.84
C MET A 247 -14.97 -10.13 11.89
N ASN A 248 -13.71 -10.20 11.50
CA ASN A 248 -12.62 -10.70 12.35
C ASN A 248 -11.49 -9.66 12.54
N ARG A 249 -11.82 -8.36 12.40
CA ARG A 249 -10.93 -7.25 12.77
C ARG A 249 -10.85 -7.08 14.29
N PHE A 250 -9.92 -6.25 14.77
CA PHE A 250 -9.82 -5.92 16.19
C PHE A 250 -10.99 -5.07 16.67
N PRO A 251 -11.29 -5.04 17.99
CA PRO A 251 -12.29 -4.13 18.55
C PRO A 251 -12.04 -2.65 18.25
N SER A 252 -10.79 -2.25 18.01
CA SER A 252 -10.42 -0.88 17.60
C SER A 252 -10.86 -0.50 16.17
N GLY A 253 -11.26 -1.47 15.35
CA GLY A 253 -11.47 -1.30 13.91
C GLY A 253 -10.22 -1.62 13.05
N ASN A 254 -9.04 -1.75 13.66
CA ASN A 254 -7.81 -2.12 12.95
C ASN A 254 -7.77 -3.63 12.61
N TYR A 255 -6.85 -4.02 11.72
CA TYR A 255 -6.74 -5.40 11.23
C TYR A 255 -5.49 -6.11 11.75
N PRO A 256 -5.58 -7.42 12.04
CA PRO A 256 -4.43 -8.20 12.44
C PRO A 256 -3.38 -8.23 11.33
N SER A 257 -2.10 -8.30 11.72
CA SER A 257 -1.02 -8.44 10.75
C SER A 257 -1.10 -9.77 9.98
N SER A 258 -1.53 -10.83 10.67
CA SER A 258 -1.65 -12.20 10.19
C SER A 258 -2.65 -12.99 11.05
N GLN A 259 -3.12 -14.13 10.54
CA GLN A 259 -4.07 -15.01 11.24
C GLN A 259 -3.58 -15.35 12.66
N GLY A 260 -4.45 -15.19 13.66
CA GLY A 260 -4.16 -15.49 15.08
C GLY A 260 -3.31 -14.44 15.81
N SER A 261 -2.92 -13.35 15.15
CA SER A 261 -2.23 -12.24 15.80
C SER A 261 -3.20 -11.44 16.68
N ASN A 262 -2.95 -11.41 18.00
CA ASN A 262 -3.72 -10.61 18.95
C ASN A 262 -3.09 -9.23 19.25
N SER A 263 -2.01 -8.86 18.54
CA SER A 263 -1.32 -7.59 18.72
C SER A 263 -1.86 -6.53 17.78
N ASP A 264 -2.70 -5.65 18.32
CA ASP A 264 -3.22 -4.48 17.64
C ASP A 264 -2.26 -3.30 17.75
N ARG A 265 -1.44 -3.08 16.72
CA ARG A 265 -0.37 -2.06 16.75
C ARG A 265 0.11 -1.53 15.41
N LEU A 266 -0.14 -2.26 14.32
CA LEU A 266 0.36 -1.88 12.99
C LEU A 266 -0.76 -1.18 12.24
N VAL A 267 -0.51 0.06 11.85
CA VAL A 267 -1.43 0.90 11.07
C VAL A 267 -0.68 1.37 9.83
N HIS A 268 -0.33 0.44 8.94
CA HIS A 268 0.50 0.68 7.76
C HIS A 268 -0.21 0.20 6.49
N TRP A 269 0.27 0.65 5.33
CA TRP A 269 -0.13 0.05 4.04
C TRP A 269 0.16 -1.45 4.00
N CYS A 270 1.34 -1.88 4.45
CA CYS A 270 1.73 -3.29 4.41
C CYS A 270 0.96 -4.17 5.38
N HIS A 271 0.62 -3.66 6.57
CA HIS A 271 -0.08 -4.38 7.63
C HIS A 271 -1.00 -3.44 8.42
N GLY A 272 -2.27 -3.81 8.52
CA GLY A 272 -3.29 -3.08 9.27
C GLY A 272 -4.27 -2.30 8.37
N ALA A 273 -5.01 -1.41 9.01
CA ALA A 273 -6.12 -0.66 8.44
C ALA A 273 -5.83 0.03 7.09
N PRO A 274 -4.72 0.78 6.89
CA PRO A 274 -4.55 1.56 5.66
C PRO A 274 -4.55 0.72 4.37
N GLY A 275 -3.85 -0.42 4.35
CA GLY A 275 -3.83 -1.30 3.18
C GLY A 275 -5.15 -2.05 2.96
N VAL A 276 -5.81 -2.45 4.05
CA VAL A 276 -7.12 -3.12 4.00
C VAL A 276 -8.20 -2.16 3.52
N ALA A 277 -8.19 -0.91 3.99
CA ALA A 277 -9.14 0.13 3.57
C ALA A 277 -9.09 0.38 2.06
N LEU A 278 -7.90 0.45 1.45
CA LEU A 278 -7.77 0.58 -0.01
C LEU A 278 -8.38 -0.61 -0.77
N THR A 279 -8.29 -1.81 -0.21
CA THR A 279 -8.92 -3.01 -0.77
C THR A 279 -10.45 -2.91 -0.68
N PHE A 280 -10.96 -2.37 0.42
CA PHE A 280 -12.38 -2.13 0.58
C PHE A 280 -12.91 -1.01 -0.31
N VAL A 281 -12.17 0.07 -0.53
CA VAL A 281 -12.54 1.09 -1.52
C VAL A 281 -12.70 0.44 -2.89
N LYS A 282 -11.72 -0.37 -3.31
CA LYS A 282 -11.81 -1.13 -4.56
C LYS A 282 -13.04 -2.05 -4.60
N ALA A 283 -13.31 -2.76 -3.50
CA ALA A 283 -14.50 -3.61 -3.39
C ALA A 283 -15.79 -2.79 -3.52
N ALA A 284 -15.87 -1.60 -2.94
CA ALA A 284 -17.03 -0.73 -3.08
C ALA A 284 -17.21 -0.26 -4.54
N GLU A 285 -16.13 0.02 -5.26
CA GLU A 285 -16.20 0.43 -6.67
C GLU A 285 -16.74 -0.67 -7.60
N VAL A 286 -16.42 -1.94 -7.34
CA VAL A 286 -16.68 -3.04 -8.29
C VAL A 286 -17.72 -4.05 -7.82
N ILE A 287 -18.05 -4.09 -6.53
CA ILE A 287 -19.00 -5.05 -5.96
C ILE A 287 -20.29 -4.33 -5.58
N SER A 288 -21.37 -4.60 -6.31
CA SER A 288 -22.72 -4.15 -5.97
C SER A 288 -23.39 -5.06 -4.91
N GLY A 289 -24.43 -4.54 -4.23
CA GLY A 289 -25.31 -5.30 -3.33
C GLY A 289 -25.02 -5.12 -1.84
N SER A 290 -25.50 -6.03 -0.98
CA SER A 290 -25.43 -5.87 0.48
C SER A 290 -24.01 -5.72 1.03
N LEU A 291 -23.01 -6.34 0.38
CA LEU A 291 -21.61 -6.18 0.76
C LEU A 291 -21.11 -4.75 0.55
N PHE A 292 -21.63 -4.01 -0.44
CA PHE A 292 -21.28 -2.61 -0.67
C PHE A 292 -21.56 -1.74 0.56
N HIS A 293 -22.74 -1.90 1.17
CA HIS A 293 -23.10 -1.16 2.39
C HIS A 293 -22.20 -1.52 3.56
N VAL A 294 -21.89 -2.81 3.74
CA VAL A 294 -20.99 -3.27 4.81
C VAL A 294 -19.56 -2.76 4.62
N VAL A 295 -19.08 -2.73 3.38
CA VAL A 295 -17.74 -2.25 3.00
C VAL A 295 -17.64 -0.74 3.18
N THR A 296 -18.59 0.04 2.66
CA THR A 296 -18.61 1.50 2.80
C THR A 296 -18.71 1.93 4.25
N HIS A 297 -19.55 1.26 5.04
CA HIS A 297 -19.63 1.48 6.47
C HIS A 297 -18.33 1.04 7.18
N SER A 298 -17.75 -0.10 6.81
CA SER A 298 -16.44 -0.54 7.33
C SER A 298 -15.34 0.48 7.06
N ILE A 299 -15.29 1.10 5.87
CA ILE A 299 -14.31 2.15 5.55
C ILE A 299 -14.50 3.36 6.46
N LYS A 300 -15.73 3.88 6.60
CA LYS A 300 -16.03 5.06 7.41
C LYS A 300 -15.55 4.93 8.85
N HIS A 301 -15.67 3.73 9.40
CA HIS A 301 -15.38 3.49 10.79
C HIS A 301 -14.12 2.62 11.00
N THR A 302 -13.33 2.35 9.96
CA THR A 302 -11.98 1.77 10.11
C THR A 302 -11.11 2.65 11.02
N PHE A 303 -11.50 3.93 11.19
CA PHE A 303 -10.85 4.92 12.03
C PHE A 303 -11.74 5.47 13.16
N ASP A 304 -12.93 4.89 13.39
CA ASP A 304 -13.86 5.33 14.44
C ASP A 304 -14.16 4.17 15.40
N SER A 305 -13.86 4.40 16.67
CA SER A 305 -14.01 3.42 17.75
C SER A 305 -15.41 3.43 18.38
N THR A 306 -16.30 4.35 18.01
CA THR A 306 -17.49 4.67 18.82
C THR A 306 -18.86 4.17 18.33
N SER A 307 -18.99 3.47 17.21
CA SER A 307 -20.31 3.05 16.70
C SER A 307 -20.28 1.69 16.02
N TRP A 308 -20.53 0.61 16.76
CA TRP A 308 -20.47 -0.75 16.19
C TRP A 308 -21.48 -1.79 16.71
N HIS A 309 -22.39 -1.43 17.61
CA HIS A 309 -23.29 -2.40 18.24
C HIS A 309 -24.45 -2.90 17.35
N ASP A 310 -24.68 -2.30 16.18
CA ASP A 310 -25.88 -2.58 15.36
C ASP A 310 -25.66 -3.52 14.15
N LEU A 311 -24.49 -4.15 13.99
CA LEU A 311 -24.15 -4.94 12.79
C LEU A 311 -24.09 -6.46 12.97
N VAL A 312 -24.50 -6.98 14.13
CA VAL A 312 -24.53 -8.45 14.39
C VAL A 312 -25.94 -8.96 14.69
N THR A 313 -26.96 -8.31 14.17
CA THR A 313 -28.28 -8.94 14.04
C THR A 313 -28.43 -9.53 12.64
N PRO A 314 -28.63 -10.85 12.50
CA PRO A 314 -29.18 -11.40 11.27
C PRO A 314 -30.50 -10.67 10.99
N VAL A 315 -30.68 -10.18 9.77
CA VAL A 315 -32.02 -9.85 9.31
C VAL A 315 -32.72 -11.20 9.14
N ASP A 316 -33.66 -11.51 10.04
CA ASP A 316 -34.58 -12.64 9.90
C ASP A 316 -35.34 -12.59 8.57
#